data_AF-A0A504IYF2-F1
#
_entry.id   AF-A0A504IYF2-F1
#
_cell.length_a   1.000
_cell.length_b   1.000
_cell.length_c   1.000
_cell.angle_alpha   90.00
_cell.angle_beta   90.00
_cell.angle_gamma   90.00
#
_symmetry.space_group_name_H-M   'P 1'
#
loop_
_entity.id
_entity.type
_entity.pdbx_description
1 polymer ?
#
loop_
_entity_poly.entity_id
_entity_poly.type
_entity_poly.pdbx_seq_one_letter_code
_entity_poly.pdbx_strand_id
1 'polypeptide(L)'
;MNTATRETHRFPARTGDWIRNLAKETNNTLRDSVYSALKAMIVTGQIPPGARVTESDIAAKLNVSRTPVREAFNRLERDGLVTGRPRQGYAVTEFDINMFREAFDIRELLDGHATELAAAAATEKDKARLRAMLAECERLAAIADRTTREKFQELEVGIDLHRVIAEISGNAMLHGMLCGILDRCQHYVWTELLWLDEWKIARDEHAEIVEAICAGDAKRAGALARDYAQLGGRTLIAGKPYAPVYDVAMKEVAEILGRPGERRQVLAIGDGMLTDIKGAADNGFDVLYVSGGIHARDYGDASQPDPARLAAFLDRHGYHPVAVIPRLR
;
A
#
# COMPACT_ATOMS: atom_id res chain seq x y z
N MET A 1 8.04 -5.26 27.18
CA MET A 1 9.40 -4.79 26.84
C MET A 1 9.84 -5.47 25.55
N ASN A 2 9.86 -4.75 24.43
CA ASN A 2 10.79 -5.05 23.32
C ASN A 2 10.90 -3.78 22.45
N THR A 3 11.87 -2.92 22.77
CA THR A 3 12.17 -1.65 22.09
C THR A 3 13.04 -1.84 20.83
N ALA A 4 13.02 -3.02 20.22
CA ALA A 4 13.99 -3.43 19.19
C ALA A 4 13.48 -3.41 17.73
N THR A 5 12.29 -2.88 17.43
CA THR A 5 11.72 -2.90 16.06
C THR A 5 11.72 -1.56 15.32
N ARG A 6 12.36 -0.50 15.83
CA ARG A 6 12.34 0.82 15.17
C ARG A 6 13.44 1.05 14.11
N GLU A 7 14.38 0.13 13.91
CA GLU A 7 15.55 0.39 13.02
C GLU A 7 15.53 -0.31 11.64
N THR A 8 14.54 -1.15 11.32
CA THR A 8 14.54 -1.93 10.05
C THR A 8 13.79 -1.26 8.89
N HIS A 9 13.23 -0.05 9.08
CA HIS A 9 12.33 0.60 8.11
C HIS A 9 12.96 1.64 7.17
N ARG A 10 14.29 1.76 7.10
CA ARG A 10 14.96 2.69 6.19
C ARG A 10 15.52 1.97 4.98
N PHE A 11 15.14 2.40 3.76
CA PHE A 11 16.07 2.29 2.63
C PHE A 11 17.43 2.80 3.13
N PRO A 12 18.53 2.07 2.89
CA PRO A 12 19.78 2.28 3.60
C PRO A 12 20.15 3.76 3.58
N ALA A 13 20.47 4.32 4.74
CA ALA A 13 21.05 5.65 4.89
C ALA A 13 22.49 5.68 4.34
N ARG A 14 22.66 5.29 3.07
CA ARG A 14 23.93 5.28 2.37
C ARG A 14 23.92 6.47 1.41
N THR A 15 24.39 7.61 1.92
CA THR A 15 24.88 8.72 1.10
C THR A 15 25.99 8.21 0.18
N GLY A 16 25.67 8.06 -1.10
CA GLY A 16 26.55 7.54 -2.16
C GLY A 16 25.74 7.17 -3.41
N ASP A 17 26.42 6.91 -4.53
CA ASP A 17 25.91 6.67 -5.89
C ASP A 17 24.98 5.43 -6.08
N TRP A 18 24.25 5.00 -5.05
CA TRP A 18 23.52 3.73 -5.04
C TRP A 18 22.45 3.63 -6.12
N ILE A 19 21.76 4.70 -6.50
CA ILE A 19 20.81 4.67 -7.63
C ILE A 19 21.54 4.51 -8.96
N ARG A 20 22.72 5.11 -9.11
CA ARG A 20 23.56 4.91 -10.30
C ARG A 20 24.10 3.49 -10.37
N ASN A 21 24.45 2.91 -9.22
CA ASN A 21 24.87 1.51 -9.12
C ASN A 21 23.70 0.55 -9.37
N LEU A 22 22.50 0.83 -8.84
CA LEU A 22 21.29 0.08 -9.10
C LEU A 22 20.96 0.08 -10.61
N ALA A 23 21.06 1.24 -11.26
CA ALA A 23 20.88 1.35 -12.71
C ALA A 23 21.86 0.46 -13.49
N LYS A 24 23.14 0.43 -13.07
CA LYS A 24 24.16 -0.41 -13.68
C LYS A 24 23.94 -1.91 -13.41
N GLU A 25 23.64 -2.27 -12.17
CA GLU A 25 23.42 -3.66 -11.73
C GLU A 25 22.17 -4.28 -12.39
N THR A 26 21.13 -3.47 -12.61
CA THR A 26 19.87 -3.92 -13.22
C THR A 26 19.78 -3.64 -14.72
N ASN A 27 20.87 -3.14 -15.34
CA ASN A 27 20.93 -2.73 -16.75
C ASN A 27 19.77 -1.78 -17.16
N ASN A 28 19.32 -0.93 -16.23
CA ASN A 28 18.22 0.00 -16.40
C ASN A 28 18.71 1.42 -16.66
N THR A 29 17.86 2.27 -17.22
CA THR A 29 18.18 3.69 -17.30
C THR A 29 18.16 4.33 -15.90
N LEU A 30 18.89 5.43 -15.73
CA LEU A 30 18.88 6.20 -14.48
C LEU A 30 17.45 6.66 -14.13
N ARG A 31 16.66 7.03 -15.14
CA ARG A 31 15.26 7.41 -14.98
C ARG A 31 14.42 6.27 -14.42
N ASP A 32 14.56 5.07 -14.97
CA ASP A 32 13.77 3.90 -14.53
C ASP A 32 14.16 3.52 -13.10
N SER A 33 15.45 3.62 -12.75
CA SER A 33 15.93 3.38 -11.39
C SER A 33 15.40 4.41 -10.37
N VAL A 34 15.32 5.69 -10.77
CA VAL A 34 14.72 6.74 -9.93
C VAL A 34 13.22 6.50 -9.73
N TYR A 35 12.52 6.11 -10.79
CA TYR A 35 11.10 5.73 -10.71
C TYR A 35 10.87 4.56 -9.75
N SER A 36 11.59 3.44 -9.92
CA SER A 36 11.44 2.26 -9.06
C SER A 36 11.77 2.58 -7.61
N ALA A 37 12.82 3.38 -7.35
CA ALA A 37 13.17 3.82 -6.00
C ALA A 37 12.04 4.65 -5.36
N LEU A 38 11.49 5.63 -6.09
CA LEU A 38 10.40 6.47 -5.57
C LEU A 38 9.12 5.68 -5.35
N LYS A 39 8.77 4.81 -6.30
CA LYS A 39 7.63 3.92 -6.18
C LYS A 39 7.73 3.03 -4.96
N ALA A 40 8.89 2.42 -4.72
CA ALA A 40 9.13 1.63 -3.53
C ALA A 40 8.99 2.47 -2.25
N MET A 41 9.52 3.69 -2.22
CA MET A 41 9.37 4.59 -1.06
C MET A 41 7.91 4.96 -0.78
N ILE A 42 7.09 5.16 -1.82
CA ILE A 42 5.65 5.47 -1.69
C ILE A 42 4.90 4.22 -1.24
N VAL A 43 5.03 3.11 -1.98
CA VAL A 43 4.29 1.86 -1.72
C VAL A 43 4.65 1.26 -0.36
N THR A 44 5.89 1.39 0.10
CA THR A 44 6.28 0.91 1.44
C THR A 44 5.93 1.87 2.57
N GLY A 45 5.35 3.05 2.28
CA GLY A 45 4.96 4.05 3.27
C GLY A 45 6.12 4.90 3.82
N GLN A 46 7.33 4.79 3.28
CA GLN A 46 8.45 5.66 3.66
C GLN A 46 8.23 7.12 3.27
N ILE A 47 7.46 7.36 2.20
CA ILE A 47 6.79 8.62 1.92
C ILE A 47 5.30 8.34 2.15
N PRO A 48 4.71 8.79 3.27
CA PRO A 48 3.37 8.37 3.64
C PRO A 48 2.30 8.97 2.70
N PRO A 49 1.12 8.34 2.61
CA PRO A 49 -0.03 8.91 1.90
C PRO A 49 -0.34 10.35 2.35
N GLY A 50 -0.72 11.21 1.41
CA GLY A 50 -0.95 12.65 1.65
C GLY A 50 0.33 13.49 1.82
N ALA A 51 1.50 12.87 1.98
CA ALA A 51 2.76 13.60 2.11
C ALA A 51 3.07 14.41 0.84
N ARG A 52 3.66 15.59 1.07
CA ARG A 52 4.08 16.48 0.00
C ARG A 52 5.55 16.30 -0.30
N VAL A 53 5.89 16.18 -1.58
CA VAL A 53 7.26 15.99 -2.06
C VAL A 53 7.56 16.91 -3.23
N THR A 54 8.77 17.44 -3.29
CA THR A 54 9.24 18.25 -4.41
C THR A 54 10.32 17.54 -5.20
N GLU A 55 10.46 17.89 -6.49
CA GLU A 55 11.55 17.40 -7.34
C GLU A 55 12.93 17.68 -6.73
N SER A 56 13.08 18.85 -6.09
CA SER A 56 14.35 19.28 -5.49
C SER A 56 14.72 18.43 -4.28
N ASP A 57 13.76 18.15 -3.39
CA ASP A 57 13.99 17.34 -2.20
C ASP A 57 14.38 15.91 -2.57
N ILE A 58 13.69 15.34 -3.55
CA ILE A 58 13.98 14.00 -4.05
C ILE A 58 15.32 13.96 -4.79
N ALA A 59 15.61 14.94 -5.66
CA ALA A 59 16.90 15.01 -6.36
C ALA A 59 18.07 15.06 -5.38
N ALA A 60 17.95 15.85 -4.32
CA ALA A 60 18.95 15.92 -3.24
C ALA A 60 19.06 14.59 -2.48
N LYS A 61 17.93 13.99 -2.08
CA LYS A 61 17.89 12.72 -1.33
C LYS A 61 18.48 11.55 -2.13
N LEU A 62 18.27 11.53 -3.44
CA LEU A 62 18.69 10.47 -4.35
C LEU A 62 20.05 10.75 -5.01
N ASN A 63 20.65 11.93 -4.78
CA ASN A 63 21.91 12.38 -5.38
C ASN A 63 21.92 12.33 -6.92
N VAL A 64 20.82 12.76 -7.54
CA VAL A 64 20.62 12.82 -9.00
C VAL A 64 20.19 14.21 -9.45
N SER A 65 20.23 14.49 -10.76
CA SER A 65 19.69 15.73 -11.31
C SER A 65 18.15 15.74 -11.28
N ARG A 66 17.55 16.92 -11.44
CA ARG A 66 16.08 17.09 -11.39
C ARG A 66 15.34 16.46 -12.57
N THR A 67 15.97 16.32 -13.73
CA THR A 67 15.35 15.79 -14.95
C THR A 67 14.82 14.36 -14.77
N PRO A 68 15.62 13.34 -14.36
CA PRO A 68 15.10 11.99 -14.15
C PRO A 68 14.06 11.93 -13.02
N VAL A 69 14.15 12.82 -12.02
CA VAL A 69 13.16 12.92 -10.94
C VAL A 69 11.82 13.45 -11.45
N ARG A 70 11.82 14.49 -12.29
CA ARG A 70 10.61 15.02 -12.92
C ARG A 70 9.93 13.98 -13.79
N GLU A 71 10.70 13.25 -14.60
CA GLU A 71 10.16 12.19 -15.44
C GLU A 71 9.57 11.05 -14.60
N ALA A 72 10.23 10.67 -13.50
CA ALA A 72 9.69 9.70 -12.56
C ALA A 72 8.38 10.17 -11.94
N PHE A 73 8.28 11.44 -11.51
CA PHE A 73 7.03 11.99 -10.98
C PHE A 73 5.92 12.06 -12.03
N ASN A 74 6.22 12.45 -13.27
CA ASN A 74 5.24 12.42 -14.37
C ASN A 74 4.70 11.01 -14.60
N ARG A 75 5.54 9.98 -14.43
CA ARG A 75 5.10 8.58 -14.53
C ARG A 75 4.27 8.17 -13.31
N LEU A 76 4.75 8.46 -12.09
CA LEU A 76 3.99 8.18 -10.86
C LEU A 76 2.62 8.86 -10.83
N GLU A 77 2.49 10.05 -11.43
CA GLU A 77 1.21 10.74 -11.56
C GLU A 77 0.27 10.03 -12.53
N ARG A 78 0.78 9.56 -13.68
CA ARG A 78 0.01 8.71 -14.61
C ARG A 78 -0.44 7.41 -13.96
N ASP A 79 0.45 6.83 -13.16
CA ASP A 79 0.21 5.61 -12.40
C ASP A 79 -0.74 5.84 -11.21
N GLY A 80 -1.11 7.09 -10.91
CA GLY A 80 -2.04 7.46 -9.85
C GLY A 80 -1.45 7.39 -8.43
N LEU A 81 -0.13 7.24 -8.30
CA LEU A 81 0.56 7.17 -7.01
C LEU A 81 0.83 8.54 -6.40
N VAL A 82 0.83 9.59 -7.22
CA VAL A 82 0.90 10.98 -6.78
C VAL A 82 -0.06 11.85 -7.58
N THR A 83 -0.39 13.02 -7.04
CA THR A 83 -1.11 14.09 -7.74
C THR A 83 -0.26 15.36 -7.77
N GLY A 84 -0.04 15.92 -8.95
CA GLY A 84 0.65 17.19 -9.12
C GLY A 84 -0.15 18.36 -8.51
N ARG A 85 0.52 19.24 -7.78
CA ARG A 85 -0.07 20.47 -7.24
C ARG A 85 0.66 21.70 -7.80
N PRO A 86 -0.05 22.63 -8.46
CA PRO A 86 0.56 23.83 -9.04
C PRO A 86 1.42 24.59 -8.02
N ARG A 87 2.69 24.85 -8.38
CA ARG A 87 3.70 25.56 -7.57
C ARG A 87 4.04 24.89 -6.23
N GLN A 88 3.60 23.66 -6.02
CA GLN A 88 3.53 23.03 -4.70
C GLN A 88 4.15 21.63 -4.66
N GLY A 89 4.66 21.13 -5.78
CA GLY A 89 5.25 19.80 -5.93
C GLY A 89 4.18 18.75 -6.24
N TYR A 90 4.33 17.58 -5.63
CA TYR A 90 3.43 16.45 -5.74
C TYR A 90 2.92 16.07 -4.35
N ALA A 91 1.70 15.54 -4.28
CA ALA A 91 1.16 14.91 -3.08
C ALA A 91 1.01 13.41 -3.33
N VAL A 92 1.45 12.56 -2.40
CA VAL A 92 1.20 11.11 -2.48
C VAL A 92 -0.29 10.86 -2.36
N THR A 93 -0.83 10.02 -3.22
CA THR A 93 -2.26 9.67 -3.22
C THR A 93 -2.64 9.03 -1.89
N GLU A 94 -3.76 9.49 -1.31
CA GLU A 94 -4.30 8.94 -0.08
C GLU A 94 -4.98 7.59 -0.31
N PHE A 95 -5.10 6.79 0.74
CA PHE A 95 -5.86 5.56 0.68
C PHE A 95 -7.36 5.85 0.54
N ASP A 96 -7.95 5.28 -0.51
CA ASP A 96 -9.39 5.25 -0.71
C ASP A 96 -9.84 3.80 -0.83
N ILE A 97 -10.58 3.35 0.18
CA ILE A 97 -11.07 1.97 0.27
C ILE A 97 -12.11 1.69 -0.83
N ASN A 98 -12.85 2.70 -1.29
CA ASN A 98 -13.76 2.52 -2.40
C ASN A 98 -12.98 2.29 -3.69
N MET A 99 -11.92 3.07 -3.93
CA MET A 99 -11.00 2.83 -5.05
C MET A 99 -10.43 1.41 -5.01
N PHE A 100 -10.05 0.90 -3.83
CA PHE A 100 -9.60 -0.49 -3.70
C PHE A 100 -10.67 -1.49 -4.14
N ARG A 101 -11.90 -1.40 -3.59
CA ARG A 101 -13.00 -2.31 -3.94
C ARG A 101 -13.32 -2.27 -5.43
N GLU A 102 -13.51 -1.07 -5.98
CA GLU A 102 -13.79 -0.85 -7.40
C GLU A 102 -12.69 -1.42 -8.30
N ALA A 103 -11.43 -1.25 -7.90
CA ALA A 103 -10.31 -1.78 -8.66
C ALA A 103 -10.27 -3.31 -8.64
N PHE A 104 -10.56 -3.95 -7.50
CA PHE A 104 -10.60 -5.42 -7.42
C PHE A 104 -11.81 -6.03 -8.12
N ASP A 105 -12.98 -5.37 -8.09
CA ASP A 105 -14.15 -5.76 -8.90
C ASP A 105 -13.82 -5.76 -10.39
N ILE A 106 -13.11 -4.73 -10.87
CA ILE A 106 -12.68 -4.65 -12.27
C ILE A 106 -11.60 -5.68 -12.56
N ARG A 107 -10.63 -5.87 -11.65
CA ARG A 107 -9.57 -6.87 -11.82
C ARG A 107 -10.12 -8.28 -11.92
N GLU A 108 -11.15 -8.65 -11.14
CA GLU A 108 -11.82 -9.94 -11.27
C GLU A 108 -12.15 -10.24 -12.75
N LEU A 109 -12.82 -9.30 -13.41
CA LEU A 109 -13.23 -9.43 -14.80
C LEU A 109 -12.03 -9.43 -15.77
N LEU A 110 -11.10 -8.48 -15.58
CA LEU A 110 -10.00 -8.27 -16.53
C LEU A 110 -8.90 -9.33 -16.41
N ASP A 111 -8.45 -9.69 -15.19
CA ASP A 111 -7.47 -10.76 -14.97
C ASP A 111 -8.03 -12.10 -15.44
N GLY A 112 -9.30 -12.39 -15.14
CA GLY A 112 -9.99 -13.57 -15.60
C GLY A 112 -9.94 -13.72 -17.12
N HIS A 113 -10.36 -12.68 -17.84
CA HIS A 113 -10.37 -12.70 -19.29
C HIS A 113 -8.97 -12.70 -19.91
N ALA A 114 -8.04 -11.92 -19.34
CA ALA A 114 -6.65 -11.87 -19.78
C ALA A 114 -6.00 -13.25 -19.67
N THR A 115 -6.23 -13.95 -18.57
CA THR A 115 -5.67 -15.27 -18.29
C THR A 115 -6.24 -16.35 -19.22
N GLU A 116 -7.55 -16.31 -19.49
CA GLU A 116 -8.21 -17.21 -20.46
C GLU A 116 -7.60 -17.05 -21.86
N LEU A 117 -7.46 -15.80 -22.33
CA LEU A 117 -6.83 -15.51 -23.61
C LEU A 117 -5.36 -15.91 -23.64
N ALA A 118 -4.63 -15.64 -22.56
CA ALA A 118 -3.21 -15.97 -22.45
C ALA A 118 -2.97 -17.48 -22.54
N ALA A 119 -3.79 -18.29 -21.87
CA ALA A 119 -3.72 -19.76 -21.96
C ALA A 119 -3.91 -20.29 -23.39
N ALA A 120 -4.76 -19.64 -24.19
CA ALA A 120 -4.96 -19.99 -25.59
C ALA A 120 -3.82 -19.51 -26.52
N ALA A 121 -3.15 -18.41 -26.17
CA ALA A 121 -2.15 -17.75 -27.01
C ALA A 121 -0.68 -18.06 -26.65
N ALA A 122 -0.41 -18.55 -25.43
CA ALA A 122 0.93 -18.68 -24.89
C ALA A 122 1.84 -19.60 -25.73
N THR A 123 2.98 -19.06 -26.15
CA THR A 123 4.04 -19.85 -26.78
C THR A 123 4.88 -20.57 -25.73
N GLU A 124 5.71 -21.53 -26.13
CA GLU A 124 6.66 -22.17 -25.20
C GLU A 124 7.66 -21.18 -24.58
N LYS A 125 7.99 -20.10 -25.31
CA LYS A 125 8.82 -19.00 -24.78
C LYS A 125 8.09 -18.26 -23.66
N ASP A 126 6.80 -18.00 -23.83
CA ASP A 126 5.98 -17.31 -22.83
C ASP A 126 5.79 -18.18 -21.59
N LYS A 127 5.51 -19.48 -21.76
CA LYS A 127 5.43 -20.44 -20.67
C LYS A 127 6.75 -20.53 -19.89
N ALA A 128 7.89 -20.54 -20.59
CA ALA A 128 9.20 -20.50 -19.95
C ALA A 128 9.42 -19.19 -19.16
N ARG A 129 8.99 -18.05 -19.70
CA ARG A 129 9.04 -16.74 -19.02
C ARG A 129 8.20 -16.76 -17.74
N LEU A 130 6.95 -17.23 -17.79
CA LEU A 130 6.08 -17.32 -16.61
C LEU A 130 6.67 -18.22 -15.52
N ARG A 131 7.18 -19.40 -15.89
CA ARG A 131 7.85 -20.30 -14.93
C ARG A 131 9.09 -19.68 -14.29
N ALA A 132 9.87 -18.91 -15.05
CA ALA A 132 11.04 -18.21 -14.51
C ALA A 132 10.64 -17.13 -13.48
N MET A 133 9.50 -16.46 -13.67
CA MET A 133 8.97 -15.49 -12.71
C MET A 133 8.53 -16.18 -11.41
N LEU A 134 7.84 -17.32 -11.49
CA LEU A 134 7.52 -18.12 -10.29
C LEU A 134 8.78 -18.57 -9.54
N ALA A 135 9.80 -19.03 -10.27
CA ALA A 135 11.07 -19.43 -9.67
C ALA A 135 11.76 -18.25 -8.96
N GLU A 136 11.63 -17.02 -9.48
CA GLU A 136 12.15 -15.83 -8.82
C GLU A 136 11.37 -15.48 -7.54
N CYS A 137 10.04 -15.62 -7.54
CA CYS A 137 9.24 -15.49 -6.31
C CYS A 137 9.70 -16.50 -5.24
N GLU A 138 9.88 -17.77 -5.60
CA GLU A 138 10.36 -18.80 -4.67
C GLU A 138 11.78 -18.52 -4.17
N ARG A 139 12.67 -18.04 -5.05
CA ARG A 139 14.03 -17.63 -4.67
C ARG A 139 14.00 -16.49 -3.65
N LEU A 140 13.15 -15.49 -3.85
CA LEU A 140 12.97 -14.36 -2.92
C LEU A 140 12.33 -14.82 -1.60
N ALA A 141 11.39 -15.76 -1.64
CA ALA A 141 10.75 -16.34 -0.46
C ALA A 141 11.73 -17.18 0.39
N ALA A 142 12.72 -17.81 -0.23
CA ALA A 142 13.72 -18.63 0.45
C ALA A 142 14.81 -17.82 1.19
N ILE A 143 14.88 -16.50 1.03
CA ILE A 143 15.81 -15.65 1.76
C ILE A 143 15.42 -15.64 3.24
N ALA A 144 16.34 -16.00 4.14
CA ALA A 144 16.13 -15.88 5.58
C ALA A 144 16.12 -14.40 6.01
N ASP A 145 15.27 -14.04 6.99
CA ASP A 145 15.18 -12.69 7.56
C ASP A 145 14.99 -11.56 6.54
N ARG A 146 14.08 -11.78 5.58
CA ARG A 146 13.80 -10.88 4.45
C ARG A 146 13.59 -9.44 4.88
N THR A 147 14.38 -8.56 4.27
CA THR A 147 14.23 -7.12 4.38
C THR A 147 12.96 -6.64 3.67
N THR A 148 12.51 -5.42 4.00
CA THR A 148 11.42 -4.72 3.29
C THR A 148 11.65 -4.66 1.79
N ARG A 149 12.92 -4.54 1.36
CA ARG A 149 13.27 -4.48 -0.06
C ARG A 149 13.03 -5.83 -0.75
N GLU A 150 13.43 -6.94 -0.14
CA GLU A 150 13.24 -8.28 -0.72
C GLU A 150 11.76 -8.65 -0.78
N LYS A 151 10.98 -8.30 0.25
CA LYS A 151 9.51 -8.43 0.20
C LYS A 151 8.90 -7.57 -0.91
N PHE A 152 9.38 -6.34 -1.08
CA PHE A 152 8.88 -5.46 -2.14
C PHE A 152 9.24 -5.99 -3.53
N GLN A 153 10.43 -6.57 -3.70
CA GLN A 153 10.81 -7.24 -4.94
C GLN A 153 9.89 -8.42 -5.26
N GLU A 154 9.52 -9.24 -4.27
CA GLU A 154 8.57 -10.33 -4.51
C GLU A 154 7.20 -9.80 -4.94
N LEU A 155 6.69 -8.74 -4.29
CA LEU A 155 5.47 -8.06 -4.73
C LEU A 155 5.59 -7.58 -6.19
N GLU A 156 6.71 -6.96 -6.57
CA GLU A 156 6.93 -6.48 -7.94
C GLU A 156 6.88 -7.64 -8.95
N VAL A 157 7.53 -8.77 -8.65
CA VAL A 157 7.48 -9.96 -9.52
C VAL A 157 6.06 -10.50 -9.64
N GLY A 158 5.31 -10.56 -8.53
CA GLY A 158 3.90 -10.99 -8.53
C GLY A 158 3.00 -10.06 -9.37
N ILE A 159 3.17 -8.75 -9.25
CA ILE A 159 2.43 -7.77 -10.07
C ILE A 159 2.83 -7.85 -11.54
N ASP A 160 4.12 -8.00 -11.83
CA ASP A 160 4.61 -8.16 -13.19
C ASP A 160 4.10 -9.46 -13.82
N LEU A 161 3.84 -10.52 -13.04
CA LEU A 161 3.24 -11.74 -13.55
C LEU A 161 1.88 -11.46 -14.21
N HIS A 162 1.01 -10.69 -13.55
CA HIS A 162 -0.29 -10.26 -14.10
C HIS A 162 -0.12 -9.45 -15.39
N ARG A 163 0.88 -8.55 -15.45
CA ARG A 163 1.20 -7.77 -16.66
C ARG A 163 1.60 -8.67 -17.82
N VAL A 164 2.49 -9.64 -17.57
CA VAL A 164 2.96 -10.59 -18.58
C VAL A 164 1.83 -11.47 -19.06
N ILE A 165 0.95 -11.95 -18.18
CA ILE A 165 -0.25 -12.71 -18.58
C ILE A 165 -1.13 -11.86 -19.52
N ALA A 166 -1.40 -10.61 -19.15
CA ALA A 166 -2.18 -9.72 -20.02
C ALA A 166 -1.47 -9.34 -21.33
N GLU A 167 -0.14 -9.26 -21.35
CA GLU A 167 0.66 -9.11 -22.58
C GLU A 167 0.46 -10.33 -23.50
N ILE A 168 0.58 -11.55 -22.95
CA ILE A 168 0.43 -12.83 -23.68
C ILE A 168 -0.97 -12.98 -24.26
N SER A 169 -2.00 -12.40 -23.63
CA SER A 169 -3.37 -12.40 -24.15
C SER A 169 -3.49 -11.85 -25.59
N GLY A 170 -2.52 -11.07 -26.05
CA GLY A 170 -2.53 -10.41 -27.36
C GLY A 170 -3.51 -9.23 -27.45
N ASN A 171 -4.25 -8.92 -26.39
CA ASN A 171 -5.20 -7.81 -26.34
C ASN A 171 -4.53 -6.57 -25.74
N ALA A 172 -4.00 -5.71 -26.62
CA ALA A 172 -3.27 -4.50 -26.21
C ALA A 172 -4.09 -3.52 -25.37
N MET A 173 -5.41 -3.43 -25.60
CA MET A 173 -6.30 -2.55 -24.83
C MET A 173 -6.51 -3.11 -23.41
N LEU A 174 -6.78 -4.41 -23.30
CA LEU A 174 -6.90 -5.12 -22.03
C LEU A 174 -5.62 -4.99 -21.20
N HIS A 175 -4.45 -5.22 -21.82
CA HIS A 175 -3.15 -5.06 -21.19
C HIS A 175 -2.94 -3.65 -20.63
N GLY A 176 -3.25 -2.61 -21.40
CA GLY A 176 -3.15 -1.22 -20.96
C GLY A 176 -4.07 -0.89 -19.78
N MET A 177 -5.33 -1.35 -19.83
CA MET A 177 -6.28 -1.13 -18.73
C MET A 177 -5.83 -1.83 -17.46
N LEU A 178 -5.43 -3.11 -17.55
CA LEU A 178 -5.00 -3.88 -16.39
C LEU A 178 -3.73 -3.29 -15.76
N CYS A 179 -2.74 -2.87 -16.56
CA CYS A 179 -1.53 -2.25 -16.04
C CYS A 179 -1.83 -0.99 -15.21
N GLY A 180 -2.71 -0.11 -15.71
CA GLY A 180 -3.11 1.09 -14.97
C GLY A 180 -3.80 0.80 -13.64
N ILE A 181 -4.59 -0.28 -13.57
CA ILE A 181 -5.24 -0.71 -12.33
C ILE A 181 -4.22 -1.31 -11.36
N LEU A 182 -3.34 -2.19 -11.84
CA LEU A 182 -2.28 -2.82 -11.04
C LEU A 182 -1.37 -1.77 -10.37
N ASP A 183 -0.99 -0.71 -11.12
CA ASP A 183 -0.15 0.37 -10.59
C ASP A 183 -0.83 1.14 -9.45
N ARG A 184 -2.15 1.39 -9.55
CA ARG A 184 -2.94 2.06 -8.50
C ARG A 184 -3.17 1.17 -7.29
N CYS A 185 -3.24 -0.14 -7.49
CA CYS A 185 -3.56 -1.09 -6.43
C CYS A 185 -2.34 -1.53 -5.62
N GLN A 186 -1.12 -1.32 -6.12
CA GLN A 186 0.09 -1.89 -5.53
C GLN A 186 0.30 -1.54 -4.06
N HIS A 187 -0.09 -0.33 -3.63
CA HIS A 187 0.01 0.06 -2.22
C HIS A 187 -0.95 -0.72 -1.31
N TYR A 188 -2.13 -1.09 -1.82
CA TYR A 188 -3.08 -1.90 -1.09
C TYR A 188 -2.62 -3.36 -1.01
N VAL A 189 -2.16 -3.93 -2.13
CA VAL A 189 -1.60 -5.31 -2.14
C VAL A 189 -0.40 -5.41 -1.20
N TRP A 190 0.47 -4.40 -1.18
CA TRP A 190 1.57 -4.33 -0.22
C TRP A 190 1.08 -4.36 1.23
N THR A 191 0.02 -3.62 1.53
CA THR A 191 -0.58 -3.57 2.86
C THR A 191 -1.22 -4.92 3.19
N GLU A 192 -2.03 -5.48 2.32
CA GLU A 192 -2.62 -6.80 2.51
C GLU A 192 -1.58 -7.89 2.80
N LEU A 193 -0.56 -8.04 1.96
CA LEU A 193 0.48 -9.06 2.12
C LEU A 193 1.34 -8.85 3.38
N LEU A 194 1.64 -7.60 3.75
CA LEU A 194 2.40 -7.34 4.97
C LEU A 194 1.60 -7.65 6.24
N TRP A 195 0.29 -7.34 6.24
CA TRP A 195 -0.53 -7.37 7.44
C TRP A 195 -1.21 -8.74 7.64
N LEU A 196 -1.55 -9.45 6.57
CA LEU A 196 -2.12 -10.80 6.63
C LEU A 196 -1.06 -11.91 6.57
N ASP A 197 0.17 -11.60 6.15
CA ASP A 197 1.27 -12.55 5.94
C ASP A 197 0.95 -13.67 4.92
N GLU A 198 0.08 -13.38 3.96
CA GLU A 198 -0.44 -14.34 2.97
C GLU A 198 0.49 -14.54 1.75
N TRP A 199 1.78 -14.23 1.88
CA TRP A 199 2.76 -14.35 0.80
C TRP A 199 2.75 -15.73 0.14
N LYS A 200 2.63 -16.80 0.94
CA LYS A 200 2.57 -18.17 0.41
C LYS A 200 1.30 -18.42 -0.41
N ILE A 201 0.16 -17.91 0.06
CA ILE A 201 -1.12 -18.06 -0.63
C ILE A 201 -1.02 -17.41 -2.01
N ALA A 202 -0.57 -16.15 -2.08
CA ALA A 202 -0.38 -15.46 -3.36
C ALA A 202 0.54 -16.22 -4.32
N ARG A 203 1.64 -16.83 -3.83
CA ARG A 203 2.53 -17.66 -4.65
C ARG A 203 1.85 -18.94 -5.15
N ASP A 204 1.12 -19.64 -4.29
CA ASP A 204 0.39 -20.85 -4.66
C ASP A 204 -0.67 -20.53 -5.74
N GLU A 205 -1.41 -19.44 -5.56
CA GLU A 205 -2.40 -18.93 -6.54
C GLU A 205 -1.77 -18.60 -7.90
N HIS A 206 -0.63 -17.89 -7.88
CA HIS A 206 0.14 -17.61 -9.09
C HIS A 206 0.63 -18.89 -9.78
N ALA A 207 1.07 -19.89 -9.01
CA ALA A 207 1.52 -21.17 -9.55
C ALA A 207 0.37 -21.93 -10.24
N GLU A 208 -0.81 -21.98 -9.62
CA GLU A 208 -1.99 -22.64 -10.20
C GLU A 208 -2.45 -21.98 -11.51
N ILE A 209 -2.45 -20.64 -11.58
CA ILE A 209 -2.75 -19.91 -12.82
C ILE A 209 -1.75 -20.27 -13.93
N VAL A 210 -0.45 -20.20 -13.64
CA VAL A 210 0.60 -20.47 -14.63
C VAL A 210 0.58 -21.92 -15.09
N GLU A 211 0.28 -22.87 -14.20
CA GLU A 211 0.09 -24.27 -14.58
C GLU A 211 -1.05 -24.42 -15.60
N ALA A 212 -2.20 -23.78 -15.33
CA ALA A 212 -3.35 -23.81 -16.23
C ALA A 212 -3.04 -23.18 -17.60
N ILE A 213 -2.32 -22.06 -17.64
CA ILE A 213 -1.81 -21.45 -18.88
C ILE A 213 -0.87 -22.43 -19.61
N CYS A 214 0.06 -23.05 -18.90
CA CYS A 214 1.03 -23.96 -19.51
C CYS A 214 0.38 -25.20 -20.12
N ALA A 215 -0.68 -25.70 -19.48
CA ALA A 215 -1.52 -26.80 -19.96
C ALA A 215 -2.42 -26.40 -21.14
N GLY A 216 -2.57 -25.11 -21.43
CA GLY A 216 -3.49 -24.61 -22.45
C GLY A 216 -4.97 -24.69 -22.05
N ASP A 217 -5.27 -24.86 -20.75
CA ASP A 217 -6.64 -24.95 -20.25
C ASP A 217 -7.20 -23.54 -19.98
N ALA A 218 -7.68 -22.91 -21.05
CA ALA A 218 -8.16 -21.53 -21.01
C ALA A 218 -9.29 -21.31 -20.00
N LYS A 219 -10.23 -22.26 -19.89
CA LYS A 219 -11.36 -22.14 -18.97
C LYS A 219 -10.92 -22.22 -17.51
N ARG A 220 -10.07 -23.20 -17.19
CA ARG A 220 -9.51 -23.33 -15.84
C ARG A 220 -8.67 -22.11 -15.47
N ALA A 221 -7.81 -21.65 -16.38
CA ALA A 221 -6.95 -20.51 -16.14
C ALA A 221 -7.75 -19.23 -15.85
N GLY A 222 -8.77 -18.93 -16.68
CA GLY A 222 -9.64 -17.78 -16.47
C GLY A 222 -10.51 -17.88 -15.20
N ALA A 223 -10.97 -19.08 -14.84
CA ALA A 223 -11.74 -19.28 -13.61
C ALA A 223 -10.89 -19.03 -12.35
N LEU A 224 -9.69 -19.63 -12.29
CA LEU A 224 -8.75 -19.41 -11.18
C LEU A 224 -8.40 -17.93 -11.01
N ALA A 225 -8.10 -17.23 -12.12
CA ALA A 225 -7.78 -15.81 -12.07
C ALA A 225 -8.93 -14.93 -11.57
N ARG A 226 -10.19 -15.25 -11.94
CA ARG A 226 -11.37 -14.57 -11.38
C ARG A 226 -11.48 -14.81 -9.88
N ASP A 227 -11.43 -16.07 -9.48
CA ASP A 227 -11.61 -16.46 -8.08
C ASP A 227 -10.54 -15.81 -7.19
N TYR A 228 -9.27 -15.83 -7.59
CA TYR A 228 -8.19 -15.22 -6.82
C TYR A 228 -8.23 -13.69 -6.81
N ALA A 229 -8.59 -13.04 -7.92
CA ALA A 229 -8.80 -11.60 -7.92
C ALA A 229 -9.96 -11.19 -7.00
N GLN A 230 -11.03 -11.98 -6.94
CA GLN A 230 -12.12 -11.75 -5.99
C GLN A 230 -11.67 -11.99 -4.54
N LEU A 231 -10.88 -13.03 -4.28
CA LEU A 231 -10.35 -13.36 -2.95
C LEU A 231 -9.40 -12.28 -2.43
N GLY A 232 -8.45 -11.82 -3.25
CA GLY A 232 -7.60 -10.65 -2.92
C GLY A 232 -8.36 -9.33 -2.82
N GLY A 233 -9.61 -9.27 -3.30
CA GLY A 233 -10.52 -8.15 -3.05
C GLY A 233 -11.09 -8.13 -1.62
N ARG A 234 -10.93 -9.21 -0.85
CA ARG A 234 -11.45 -9.32 0.52
C ARG A 234 -10.45 -8.79 1.54
N THR A 235 -10.28 -7.48 1.60
CA THR A 235 -9.56 -6.88 2.73
C THR A 235 -10.42 -6.84 4.00
N LEU A 236 -10.00 -7.57 5.04
CA LEU A 236 -10.49 -7.39 6.39
C LEU A 236 -9.76 -6.20 7.04
N ILE A 237 -10.38 -5.02 7.00
CA ILE A 237 -9.79 -3.84 7.62
C ILE A 237 -10.05 -3.87 9.13
N ALA A 238 -9.00 -4.20 9.89
CA ALA A 238 -8.99 -4.20 11.35
C ALA A 238 -8.24 -3.01 11.95
N GLY A 239 -8.33 -1.84 11.30
CA GLY A 239 -7.75 -0.58 11.76
C GLY A 239 -8.82 0.45 12.11
N LYS A 240 -8.45 1.53 12.79
CA LYS A 240 -9.35 2.66 13.03
C LYS A 240 -9.76 3.28 11.67
N PRO A 241 -11.03 3.61 11.43
CA PRO A 241 -12.12 3.72 12.40
C PRO A 241 -13.00 2.46 12.55
N TYR A 242 -12.57 1.30 12.06
CA TYR A 242 -13.42 0.10 11.93
C TYR A 242 -13.48 -0.74 13.22
N ALA A 243 -14.63 -1.34 13.48
CA ALA A 243 -14.92 -2.12 14.68
C ALA A 243 -13.88 -3.18 15.08
N PRO A 244 -13.27 -3.96 14.15
CA PRO A 244 -12.42 -5.07 14.56
C PRO A 244 -11.20 -4.65 15.39
N VAL A 245 -10.63 -3.46 15.18
CA VAL A 245 -9.50 -2.96 16.00
C VAL A 245 -9.92 -2.75 17.45
N TYR A 246 -11.15 -2.29 17.66
CA TYR A 246 -11.71 -2.04 18.98
C TYR A 246 -12.11 -3.33 19.69
N ASP A 247 -12.61 -4.30 18.95
CA ASP A 247 -12.96 -5.62 19.50
C ASP A 247 -11.72 -6.39 19.96
N VAL A 248 -10.64 -6.35 19.17
CA VAL A 248 -9.33 -6.90 19.58
C VAL A 248 -8.82 -6.18 20.83
N ALA A 249 -8.86 -4.83 20.86
CA ALA A 249 -8.44 -4.08 22.03
C ALA A 249 -9.26 -4.44 23.30
N MET A 250 -10.57 -4.64 23.17
CA MET A 250 -11.41 -5.04 24.30
C MET A 250 -11.16 -6.47 24.76
N LYS A 251 -10.78 -7.37 23.86
CA LYS A 251 -10.35 -8.72 24.22
C LYS A 251 -9.08 -8.68 25.08
N GLU A 252 -8.07 -7.91 24.65
CA GLU A 252 -6.83 -7.69 25.42
C GLU A 252 -7.11 -7.07 26.80
N VAL A 253 -7.99 -6.06 26.86
CA VAL A 253 -8.44 -5.46 28.13
C VAL A 253 -9.08 -6.52 29.03
N ALA A 254 -9.94 -7.39 28.50
CA ALA A 254 -10.59 -8.43 29.29
C ALA A 254 -9.60 -9.47 29.83
N GLU A 255 -8.59 -9.82 29.04
CA GLU A 255 -7.50 -10.72 29.46
C GLU A 255 -6.67 -10.11 30.59
N ILE A 256 -6.28 -8.83 30.48
CA ILE A 256 -5.54 -8.10 31.52
C ILE A 256 -6.35 -7.99 32.82
N LEU A 257 -7.65 -7.73 32.71
CA LEU A 257 -8.53 -7.57 33.88
C LEU A 257 -8.97 -8.90 34.50
N GLY A 258 -8.79 -10.03 33.80
CA GLY A 258 -9.33 -11.34 34.20
C GLY A 258 -10.87 -11.40 34.20
N ARG A 259 -11.54 -10.46 33.52
CA ARG A 259 -13.00 -10.35 33.42
C ARG A 259 -13.39 -9.54 32.17
N PRO A 260 -14.61 -9.67 31.64
CA PRO A 260 -15.07 -8.83 30.53
C PRO A 260 -14.95 -7.33 30.88
N GLY A 261 -14.33 -6.56 30.00
CA GLY A 261 -14.29 -5.10 30.09
C GLY A 261 -15.53 -4.46 29.46
N GLU A 262 -15.91 -3.27 29.92
CA GLU A 262 -17.00 -2.48 29.33
C GLU A 262 -16.43 -1.29 28.54
N ARG A 263 -16.93 -1.04 27.32
CA ARG A 263 -16.43 0.05 26.46
C ARG A 263 -16.51 1.43 27.11
N ARG A 264 -17.56 1.70 27.90
CA ARG A 264 -17.73 2.94 28.70
C ARG A 264 -16.69 3.16 29.80
N GLN A 265 -15.91 2.13 30.14
CA GLN A 265 -14.83 2.22 31.14
C GLN A 265 -13.46 2.40 30.48
N VAL A 266 -13.43 2.47 29.14
CA VAL A 266 -12.21 2.57 28.34
C VAL A 266 -12.20 3.92 27.65
N LEU A 267 -11.14 4.69 27.90
CA LEU A 267 -10.92 5.98 27.26
C LEU A 267 -10.03 5.77 26.02
N ALA A 268 -10.58 5.99 24.84
CA ALA A 268 -9.80 6.05 23.62
C ALA A 268 -9.04 7.38 23.55
N ILE A 269 -7.77 7.34 23.14
CA ILE A 269 -6.91 8.52 23.06
C ILE A 269 -6.33 8.57 21.65
N GLY A 270 -6.37 9.74 21.01
CA GLY A 270 -5.77 9.93 19.70
C GLY A 270 -5.82 11.36 19.21
N ASP A 271 -5.14 11.60 18.09
CA ASP A 271 -4.97 12.91 17.48
C ASP A 271 -5.56 13.00 16.06
N GLY A 272 -5.98 11.88 15.46
CA GLY A 272 -6.63 11.85 14.15
C GLY A 272 -8.15 11.92 14.22
N MET A 273 -8.75 12.93 13.58
CA MET A 273 -10.22 13.11 13.65
C MET A 273 -11.00 11.99 12.94
N LEU A 274 -10.62 11.65 11.72
CA LEU A 274 -11.36 10.68 10.90
C LEU A 274 -11.00 9.22 11.22
N THR A 275 -9.96 9.00 12.02
CA THR A 275 -9.47 7.69 12.41
C THR A 275 -9.75 7.44 13.90
N ASP A 276 -9.02 8.12 14.78
CA ASP A 276 -9.10 7.91 16.23
C ASP A 276 -10.45 8.34 16.79
N ILE A 277 -10.86 9.59 16.51
CA ILE A 277 -12.03 10.20 17.15
C ILE A 277 -13.31 9.62 16.58
N LYS A 278 -13.47 9.68 15.27
CA LYS A 278 -14.58 9.04 14.57
C LYS A 278 -14.70 7.56 14.94
N GLY A 279 -13.59 6.82 14.82
CA GLY A 279 -13.61 5.38 15.06
C GLY A 279 -13.99 5.03 16.50
N ALA A 280 -13.43 5.73 17.47
CA ALA A 280 -13.73 5.44 18.87
C ALA A 280 -15.19 5.80 19.21
N ALA A 281 -15.66 6.96 18.75
CA ALA A 281 -17.05 7.39 18.93
C ALA A 281 -18.05 6.41 18.29
N ASP A 282 -17.83 6.03 17.03
CA ASP A 282 -18.70 5.10 16.29
C ASP A 282 -18.73 3.70 16.93
N ASN A 283 -17.65 3.31 17.62
CA ASN A 283 -17.54 2.03 18.31
C ASN A 283 -17.91 2.11 19.80
N GLY A 284 -18.44 3.24 20.27
CA GLY A 284 -19.01 3.39 21.61
C GLY A 284 -17.99 3.59 22.73
N PHE A 285 -16.85 4.22 22.43
CA PHE A 285 -15.84 4.62 23.41
C PHE A 285 -15.91 6.11 23.68
N ASP A 286 -15.66 6.48 24.93
CA ASP A 286 -15.33 7.87 25.25
C ASP A 286 -13.96 8.22 24.67
N VAL A 287 -13.80 9.46 24.20
CA VAL A 287 -12.61 9.86 23.46
C VAL A 287 -11.96 11.11 24.03
N LEU A 288 -10.67 11.01 24.31
CA LEU A 288 -9.78 12.13 24.63
C LEU A 288 -9.00 12.53 23.37
N TYR A 289 -9.25 13.75 22.89
CA TYR A 289 -8.58 14.28 21.71
C TYR A 289 -7.26 14.97 22.07
N VAL A 290 -6.18 14.63 21.36
CA VAL A 290 -4.86 15.24 21.52
C VAL A 290 -4.66 16.32 20.46
N SER A 291 -4.94 17.57 20.81
CA SER A 291 -4.93 18.69 19.87
C SER A 291 -3.52 19.07 19.39
N GLY A 292 -2.45 18.72 20.11
CA GLY A 292 -1.08 18.99 19.64
C GLY A 292 -0.58 18.03 18.57
N GLY A 293 -1.41 17.09 18.09
CA GLY A 293 -1.02 16.09 17.09
C GLY A 293 -1.25 16.53 15.64
N ILE A 294 -1.66 15.60 14.78
CA ILE A 294 -1.64 15.79 13.31
C ILE A 294 -2.43 17.00 12.78
N HIS A 295 -3.48 17.42 13.49
CA HIS A 295 -4.34 18.54 13.12
C HIS A 295 -3.97 19.88 13.77
N ALA A 296 -2.87 19.96 14.53
CA ALA A 296 -2.51 21.17 15.28
C ALA A 296 -2.55 22.46 14.44
N ARG A 297 -2.13 22.37 13.17
CA ARG A 297 -2.09 23.48 12.21
C ARG A 297 -3.48 24.06 11.89
N ASP A 298 -4.53 23.25 12.00
CA ASP A 298 -5.90 23.66 11.69
C ASP A 298 -6.44 24.66 12.71
N TYR A 299 -5.91 24.65 13.93
CA TYR A 299 -6.31 25.53 15.04
C TYR A 299 -5.15 26.22 15.77
N GLY A 300 -3.94 26.26 15.19
CA GLY A 300 -2.86 27.15 15.63
C GLY A 300 -1.68 26.45 16.28
N ASP A 301 -1.32 26.88 17.50
CA ASP A 301 -0.15 26.37 18.21
C ASP A 301 -0.44 25.00 18.84
N ALA A 302 0.48 24.06 18.67
CA ALA A 302 0.31 22.68 19.14
C ALA A 302 0.26 22.57 20.69
N SER A 303 0.92 23.49 21.39
CA SER A 303 0.91 23.55 22.86
C SER A 303 -0.24 24.39 23.41
N GLN A 304 -0.74 25.34 22.62
CA GLN A 304 -1.82 26.26 22.98
C GLN A 304 -2.76 26.47 21.77
N PRO A 305 -3.69 25.52 21.51
CA PRO A 305 -4.62 25.65 20.38
C PRO A 305 -5.54 26.86 20.58
N ASP A 306 -5.87 27.55 19.49
CA ASP A 306 -6.89 28.60 19.48
C ASP A 306 -8.27 27.96 19.78
N PRO A 307 -8.95 28.35 20.87
CA PRO A 307 -10.18 27.70 21.28
C PRO A 307 -11.32 27.82 20.27
N ALA A 308 -11.44 28.97 19.58
CA ALA A 308 -12.51 29.21 18.63
C ALA A 308 -12.30 28.40 17.34
N ARG A 309 -11.05 28.33 16.86
CA ARG A 309 -10.70 27.52 15.68
C ARG A 309 -10.82 26.03 15.96
N LEU A 310 -10.43 25.59 17.16
CA LEU A 310 -10.58 24.20 17.57
C LEU A 310 -12.05 23.79 17.65
N ALA A 311 -12.91 24.61 18.25
CA ALA A 311 -14.35 24.36 18.30
C ALA A 311 -14.94 24.25 16.88
N ALA A 312 -14.66 25.21 16.01
CA ALA A 312 -15.13 25.19 14.63
C ALA A 312 -14.59 23.98 13.83
N PHE A 313 -13.40 23.49 14.16
CA PHE A 313 -12.83 22.29 13.56
C PHE A 313 -13.55 21.02 14.01
N LEU A 314 -13.87 20.89 15.30
CA LEU A 314 -14.65 19.76 15.82
C LEU A 314 -16.08 19.75 15.26
N ASP A 315 -16.76 20.90 15.26
CA ASP A 315 -18.11 21.06 14.71
C ASP A 315 -18.17 20.66 13.24
N ARG A 316 -17.15 21.05 12.46
CA ARG A 316 -17.04 20.70 11.03
C ARG A 316 -16.97 19.18 10.80
N HIS A 317 -16.33 18.44 11.71
CA HIS A 317 -16.18 16.99 11.58
C HIS A 317 -17.32 16.22 12.25
N GLY A 318 -18.12 16.87 13.11
CA GLY A 318 -19.31 16.29 13.73
C GLY A 318 -19.02 15.30 14.87
N TYR A 319 -17.80 15.30 15.42
CA TYR A 319 -17.43 14.46 16.56
C TYR A 319 -16.96 15.33 17.73
N HIS A 320 -17.54 15.06 18.90
CA HIS A 320 -17.27 15.82 20.12
C HIS A 320 -16.57 14.92 21.14
N PRO A 321 -15.24 14.98 21.25
CA PRO A 321 -14.51 14.23 22.27
C PRO A 321 -14.92 14.69 23.66
N VAL A 322 -14.88 13.79 24.65
CA VAL A 322 -15.27 14.09 26.05
C VAL A 322 -14.30 15.06 26.72
N ALA A 323 -13.06 15.13 26.22
CA ALA A 323 -12.05 16.08 26.65
C ALA A 323 -11.03 16.31 25.54
N VAL A 324 -10.33 17.44 25.62
CA VAL A 324 -9.22 17.79 24.72
C VAL A 324 -7.99 18.15 25.54
N ILE A 325 -6.83 17.64 25.15
CA ILE A 325 -5.54 17.99 25.73
C ILE A 325 -4.53 18.35 24.65
N PRO A 326 -3.62 19.32 24.87
CA PRO A 326 -2.57 19.62 23.89
C PRO A 326 -1.58 18.46 23.71
N ARG A 327 -1.24 17.74 24.78
CA ARG A 327 -0.27 16.63 24.73
C ARG A 327 -0.48 15.66 25.89
N LEU A 328 -0.16 14.39 25.65
CA LEU A 328 -0.01 13.40 26.72
C LEU A 328 1.23 13.73 27.57
N ARG A 329 1.14 13.49 28.87
CA ARG A 329 2.22 13.70 29.84
C ARG A 329 2.82 12.37 30.25
#